data_AF-A0A960K6H1-F1
#
_entry.id   AF-A0A960K6H1-F1
#
_cell.length_a   1.000
_cell.length_b   1.000
_cell.length_c   1.000
_cell.angle_alpha   90.00
_cell.angle_beta   90.00
_cell.angle_gamma   90.00
#
_symmetry.space_group_name_H-M   'P 1'
#
loop_
_entity.id
_entity.type
_entity.pdbx_description
1 polymer ?
#
loop_
_entity_poly.entity_id
_entity_poly.type
_entity_poly.pdbx_seq_one_letter_code
_entity_poly.pdbx_strand_id
1 'polypeptide(L)'
;MQLEPTLMSILAEKALGVDHIAIAVPDLESSIEFYSKVLGFHLKERRETKGRKTAMVSAVLEAGPLTFVLVQGTTPESQVSRFIEHYGPGVQHIAIGVSDLPEVAARLKDAGLAFDTTVIEGS
;
A
#
# COMPACT_ATOMS: atom_id res chain seq x y z
N MET A 1 -10.00 22.01 -19.05
CA MET A 1 -9.94 22.12 -17.59
C MET A 1 -8.46 22.08 -17.20
N GLN A 2 -7.85 23.25 -17.03
CA GLN A 2 -6.46 23.34 -16.60
C GLN A 2 -6.41 22.95 -15.12
N LEU A 3 -5.67 21.90 -14.80
CA LEU A 3 -5.39 21.54 -13.42
C LEU A 3 -4.49 22.65 -12.86
N GLU A 4 -4.91 23.26 -11.75
CA GLU A 4 -4.17 24.33 -11.06
C GLU A 4 -2.73 23.85 -10.71
N PRO A 5 -1.71 24.73 -10.77
CA PRO A 5 -0.28 24.36 -10.64
C PRO A 5 0.15 23.71 -9.31
N THR A 6 -0.73 23.63 -8.31
CA THR A 6 -0.41 23.29 -6.91
C THR A 6 -0.12 21.81 -6.67
N LEU A 7 -0.76 20.89 -7.39
CA LEU A 7 -0.48 19.46 -7.19
C LEU A 7 0.84 19.04 -7.86
N MET A 8 1.18 19.66 -9.01
CA MET A 8 2.42 19.37 -9.73
C MET A 8 3.68 19.80 -8.97
N SER A 9 3.59 20.64 -7.91
CA SER A 9 4.75 21.04 -7.12
C SER A 9 5.01 20.20 -5.87
N ILE A 10 3.99 19.68 -5.18
CA ILE A 10 4.18 19.08 -3.84
C ILE A 10 4.97 17.77 -3.94
N LEU A 11 4.51 16.83 -4.77
CA LEU A 11 5.19 15.53 -4.89
C LEU A 11 6.51 15.65 -5.67
N ALA A 12 6.60 16.55 -6.65
CA ALA A 12 7.87 16.80 -7.34
C ALA A 12 8.97 17.29 -6.40
N GLU A 13 8.60 18.04 -5.35
CA GLU A 13 9.52 18.56 -4.34
C GLU A 13 9.79 17.56 -3.20
N LYS A 14 8.76 16.84 -2.74
CA LYS A 14 8.79 16.11 -1.46
C LYS A 14 8.75 14.60 -1.58
N ALA A 15 8.44 14.03 -2.75
CA ALA A 15 8.39 12.58 -2.91
C ALA A 15 9.81 11.98 -2.91
N LEU A 16 9.97 10.91 -2.14
CA LEU A 16 11.20 10.12 -2.04
C LEU A 16 11.18 8.92 -3.00
N GLY A 17 9.99 8.57 -3.50
CA GLY A 17 9.77 7.43 -4.37
C GLY A 17 8.53 6.64 -3.95
N VAL A 18 8.38 5.46 -4.54
CA VAL A 18 7.40 4.48 -4.07
C VAL A 18 7.98 3.85 -2.80
N ASP A 19 7.23 3.97 -1.70
CA ASP A 19 7.60 3.35 -0.42
C ASP A 19 7.32 1.84 -0.47
N HIS A 20 6.09 1.47 -0.85
CA HIS A 20 5.72 0.09 -1.16
C HIS A 20 4.50 0.01 -2.07
N ILE A 21 4.29 -1.17 -2.65
CA ILE A 21 3.08 -1.51 -3.40
C ILE A 21 2.37 -2.64 -2.67
N ALA A 22 1.12 -2.42 -2.25
CA ALA A 22 0.30 -3.46 -1.65
C ALA A 22 -0.44 -4.23 -2.74
N ILE A 23 -0.31 -5.56 -2.73
CA ILE A 23 -0.90 -6.44 -3.74
C ILE A 23 -1.85 -7.42 -3.05
N ALA A 24 -3.14 -7.30 -3.36
CA ALA A 24 -4.15 -8.22 -2.89
C ALA A 24 -4.05 -9.54 -3.64
N VAL A 25 -3.82 -10.62 -2.90
CA VAL A 25 -3.62 -11.97 -3.43
C VAL A 25 -4.64 -12.94 -2.82
N PRO A 26 -5.11 -13.94 -3.59
CA PRO A 26 -6.10 -14.89 -3.10
C PRO A 26 -5.48 -15.90 -2.12
N ASP A 27 -4.19 -16.18 -2.30
CA ASP A 27 -3.42 -17.11 -1.48
C ASP A 27 -2.00 -16.55 -1.27
N LEU A 28 -1.66 -16.30 -0.01
CA LEU A 28 -0.43 -15.62 0.38
C LEU A 28 0.78 -16.54 0.20
N GLU A 29 0.67 -17.82 0.51
CA GLU A 29 1.81 -18.75 0.47
C GLU A 29 2.28 -19.02 -0.95
N SER A 30 1.37 -19.33 -1.87
CA SER A 30 1.68 -19.50 -3.30
C SER A 30 2.20 -18.21 -3.93
N SER A 31 1.70 -17.06 -3.48
CA SER A 31 2.19 -15.76 -3.94
C SER A 31 3.61 -15.51 -3.45
N ILE A 32 3.90 -15.72 -2.16
CA ILE A 32 5.27 -15.62 -1.64
C ILE A 32 6.20 -16.55 -2.42
N GLU A 33 5.78 -17.79 -2.67
CA GLU A 33 6.58 -18.73 -3.45
C GLU A 33 6.88 -18.20 -4.85
N PHE A 34 5.87 -17.68 -5.56
CA PHE A 34 6.05 -17.09 -6.89
C PHE A 34 7.01 -15.89 -6.85
N TYR A 35 6.74 -14.88 -6.02
CA TYR A 35 7.56 -13.67 -5.93
C TYR A 35 9.00 -13.99 -5.50
N SER A 36 9.19 -14.93 -4.58
CA SER A 36 10.54 -15.29 -4.13
C SER A 36 11.29 -16.19 -5.09
N LYS A 37 10.68 -17.29 -5.57
CA LYS A 37 11.38 -18.29 -6.39
C LYS A 37 11.48 -17.91 -7.86
N VAL A 38 10.49 -17.17 -8.38
CA VAL A 38 10.45 -16.80 -9.81
C VAL A 38 11.00 -15.40 -10.02
N LEU A 39 10.59 -14.44 -9.18
CA LEU A 39 10.96 -13.03 -9.36
C LEU A 39 12.13 -12.57 -8.49
N GLY A 40 12.62 -13.42 -7.58
CA GLY A 40 13.83 -13.15 -6.79
C GLY A 40 13.64 -12.23 -5.59
N PHE A 41 12.40 -12.03 -5.11
CA PHE A 41 12.15 -11.25 -3.91
C PHE A 41 12.52 -12.00 -2.63
N HIS A 42 13.02 -11.28 -1.64
CA HIS A 42 13.29 -11.80 -0.30
C HIS A 42 12.12 -11.52 0.63
N LEU A 43 11.59 -12.58 1.27
CA LEU A 43 10.61 -12.44 2.33
C LEU A 43 11.26 -11.78 3.57
N LYS A 44 10.75 -10.63 3.96
CA LYS A 44 11.28 -9.83 5.06
C LYS A 44 10.52 -10.00 6.36
N GLU A 45 9.20 -9.90 6.30
CA GLU A 45 8.31 -9.95 7.46
C GLU A 45 6.99 -10.61 7.09
N ARG A 46 6.34 -11.24 8.08
CA ARG A 46 4.95 -11.68 8.02
C ARG A 46 4.18 -11.08 9.18
N ARG A 47 2.94 -10.69 8.93
CA ARG A 47 2.06 -10.10 9.96
C ARG A 47 0.64 -10.61 9.81
N GLU A 48 0.02 -10.92 10.94
CA GLU A 48 -1.41 -11.20 11.04
C GLU A 48 -2.10 -9.99 11.67
N THR A 49 -3.15 -9.49 11.04
CA THR A 49 -4.01 -8.43 11.56
C THR A 49 -5.37 -9.01 11.85
N LYS A 50 -5.88 -8.75 13.06
CA LYS A 50 -7.22 -9.17 13.50
C LYS A 50 -8.15 -7.98 13.54
N GLY A 51 -9.41 -8.21 13.20
CA GLY A 51 -10.46 -7.20 13.26
C GLY A 51 -11.57 -7.50 12.29
N ARG A 52 -12.79 -7.01 12.56
CA ARG A 52 -13.97 -7.43 11.78
C ARG A 52 -13.85 -7.14 10.27
N LYS A 53 -13.34 -5.96 9.90
CA LYS A 53 -13.16 -5.53 8.50
C LYS A 53 -11.70 -5.53 8.05
N THR A 54 -10.76 -5.71 8.98
CA THR A 54 -9.31 -5.60 8.77
C THR A 54 -8.60 -6.95 8.89
N ALA A 55 -9.33 -8.04 9.10
CA ALA A 55 -8.77 -9.38 9.22
C ALA A 55 -8.00 -9.77 7.96
N MET A 56 -6.67 -9.88 8.07
CA MET A 56 -5.80 -10.24 6.96
C MET A 56 -4.46 -10.80 7.44
N VAL A 57 -3.82 -11.59 6.60
CA VAL A 57 -2.39 -11.92 6.70
C VAL A 57 -1.64 -11.19 5.61
N SER A 58 -0.40 -10.82 5.91
CA SER A 58 0.44 -10.04 5.00
C SER A 58 1.89 -10.50 5.05
N ALA A 59 2.59 -10.25 3.96
CA ALA A 59 4.02 -10.48 3.85
C ALA A 59 4.72 -9.31 3.15
N VAL A 60 5.81 -8.83 3.73
CA VAL A 60 6.68 -7.83 3.14
C VAL A 60 7.78 -8.55 2.37
N LEU A 61 7.95 -8.18 1.11
CA LEU A 61 8.93 -8.75 0.19
C LEU A 61 9.77 -7.63 -0.42
N GLU A 62 11.09 -7.83 -0.47
CA GLU A 62 12.04 -6.84 -0.98
C GLU A 62 12.87 -7.39 -2.15
N ALA A 63 13.07 -6.59 -3.20
CA ALA A 63 14.00 -6.87 -4.30
C ALA A 63 14.65 -5.58 -4.79
N GLY A 64 15.91 -5.35 -4.44
CA GLY A 64 16.58 -4.08 -4.75
C GLY A 64 15.81 -2.90 -4.14
N PRO A 65 15.38 -1.90 -4.93
CA PRO A 65 14.62 -0.76 -4.43
C PRO A 65 13.11 -1.03 -4.31
N LEU A 66 12.64 -2.24 -4.63
CA LEU A 66 11.22 -2.58 -4.63
C LEU A 66 10.81 -3.20 -3.30
N THR A 67 9.74 -2.67 -2.72
CA THR A 67 9.05 -3.25 -1.56
C THR A 67 7.62 -3.59 -1.94
N PHE A 68 7.26 -4.87 -1.90
CA PHE A 68 5.90 -5.35 -2.11
C PHE A 68 5.32 -5.86 -0.80
N VAL A 69 4.07 -5.50 -0.53
CA VAL A 69 3.29 -6.02 0.60
C VAL A 69 2.17 -6.87 0.05
N LEU A 70 2.34 -8.19 0.08
CA LEU A 70 1.29 -9.11 -0.30
C LEU A 70 0.27 -9.17 0.82
N VAL A 71 -1.02 -9.03 0.50
CA VAL A 71 -2.11 -9.05 1.48
C VAL A 71 -3.19 -10.04 1.08
N GLN A 72 -3.62 -10.86 2.02
CA GLN A 72 -4.74 -11.79 1.86
C GLN A 72 -5.72 -11.61 3.02
N GLY A 73 -6.99 -11.38 2.69
CA GLY A 73 -8.04 -11.31 3.70
C GLY A 73 -8.31 -12.68 4.33
N THR A 74 -8.52 -12.73 5.65
CA THR A 74 -8.76 -13.99 6.38
C THR A 74 -10.23 -14.22 6.73
N THR A 75 -11.11 -13.28 6.41
CA THR A 75 -12.57 -13.42 6.53
C THR A 75 -13.28 -12.83 5.30
N PRO A 76 -14.52 -13.23 4.99
CA PRO A 76 -15.30 -12.64 3.90
C PRO A 76 -15.53 -11.12 4.06
N GLU A 77 -15.64 -10.62 5.30
CA GLU A 77 -15.89 -9.20 5.59
C GLU A 77 -14.64 -8.34 5.51
N SER A 78 -13.46 -8.95 5.39
CA SER A 78 -12.18 -8.24 5.23
C SER A 78 -12.20 -7.35 4.00
N GLN A 79 -11.68 -6.13 4.14
CA GLN A 79 -11.53 -5.20 3.03
C GLN A 79 -10.72 -5.79 1.86
N VAL A 80 -9.74 -6.66 2.15
CA VAL A 80 -8.92 -7.32 1.13
C VAL A 80 -9.73 -8.38 0.40
N SER A 81 -10.50 -9.21 1.13
CA SER A 81 -11.39 -10.21 0.51
C SER A 81 -12.41 -9.56 -0.41
N ARG A 82 -13.04 -8.46 0.04
CA ARG A 82 -14.02 -7.71 -0.76
C ARG A 82 -13.38 -7.01 -1.96
N PHE A 83 -12.14 -6.54 -1.83
CA PHE A 83 -11.38 -6.01 -2.97
C PHE A 83 -11.19 -7.08 -4.04
N ILE A 84 -10.74 -8.28 -3.67
CA ILE A 84 -10.54 -9.38 -4.62
C ILE A 84 -11.88 -9.84 -5.23
N GLU A 85 -12.95 -9.91 -4.44
CA GLU A 85 -14.28 -10.26 -4.96
C GLU A 85 -14.77 -9.29 -6.04
N HIS A 86 -14.49 -8.00 -5.87
CA HIS A 86 -15.00 -6.96 -6.78
C HIS A 86 -14.08 -6.68 -7.97
N TYR A 87 -12.75 -6.69 -7.76
CA TYR A 87 -11.76 -6.27 -8.76
C TYR A 87 -10.84 -7.39 -9.23
N GLY A 88 -10.88 -8.56 -8.59
CA GLY A 88 -9.87 -9.61 -8.76
C GLY A 88 -8.58 -9.32 -7.99
N PRO A 89 -7.61 -10.25 -8.01
CA PRO A 89 -6.30 -10.05 -7.41
C PRO A 89 -5.49 -9.00 -8.17
N GLY A 90 -4.72 -8.17 -7.46
CA GLY A 90 -3.96 -7.09 -8.08
C GLY A 90 -3.48 -6.02 -7.10
N VAL A 91 -2.94 -4.93 -7.63
CA VAL A 91 -2.47 -3.79 -6.84
C VAL A 91 -3.65 -3.15 -6.12
N GLN A 92 -3.63 -3.18 -4.79
CA GLN A 92 -4.64 -2.56 -3.95
C GLN A 92 -4.34 -1.08 -3.75
N HIS A 93 -3.09 -0.72 -3.44
CA HIS A 93 -2.65 0.66 -3.30
C HIS A 93 -1.14 0.79 -3.53
N ILE A 94 -0.71 2.03 -3.77
CA ILE A 94 0.69 2.43 -3.91
C ILE A 94 0.96 3.47 -2.82
N ALA A 95 1.94 3.20 -1.96
CA ALA A 95 2.39 4.15 -0.95
C ALA A 95 3.52 5.01 -1.54
N ILE A 96 3.43 6.32 -1.33
CA ILE A 96 4.44 7.28 -1.78
C ILE A 96 5.17 7.78 -0.54
N GLY A 97 6.48 7.51 -0.49
CA GLY A 97 7.34 8.01 0.57
C GLY A 97 7.56 9.51 0.41
N VAL A 98 7.53 10.25 1.52
CA VAL A 98 7.70 11.71 1.52
C VAL A 98 8.64 12.16 2.64
N SER A 99 9.39 13.25 2.43
CA SER A 99 10.38 13.74 3.39
C SER A 99 9.81 14.38 4.65
N ASP A 100 8.59 14.93 4.59
CA ASP A 100 7.88 15.53 5.73
C ASP A 100 6.38 15.22 5.61
N LEU A 101 5.92 14.17 6.31
CA LEU A 101 4.54 13.72 6.24
C LEU A 101 3.54 14.78 6.75
N PRO A 102 3.75 15.42 7.92
CA PRO A 102 2.86 16.51 8.37
C PRO A 102 2.75 17.66 7.38
N GLU A 103 3.86 18.17 6.84
CA GLU A 103 3.86 19.26 5.86
C GLU A 103 3.12 18.86 4.58
N VAL A 104 3.45 17.68 4.02
CA VAL A 104 2.85 17.19 2.78
C VAL A 104 1.35 16.94 2.95
N ALA A 105 0.94 16.31 4.05
CA ALA A 105 -0.47 16.06 4.34
C ALA A 105 -1.26 17.37 4.45
N ALA A 106 -0.71 18.38 5.13
CA ALA A 106 -1.32 19.70 5.23
C ALA A 106 -1.46 20.37 3.86
N ARG A 107 -0.38 20.42 3.06
CA ARG A 107 -0.39 21.03 1.71
C ARG A 107 -1.35 20.32 0.76
N LEU A 108 -1.43 18.99 0.80
CA LEU A 108 -2.37 18.21 0.00
C LEU A 108 -3.82 18.48 0.42
N LYS A 109 -4.08 18.60 1.73
CA LYS A 109 -5.40 18.96 2.24
C LYS A 109 -5.81 20.37 1.80
N ASP A 110 -4.90 21.34 1.87
CA ASP A 110 -5.13 22.71 1.41
C ASP A 110 -5.36 22.78 -0.11
N ALA A 111 -4.77 21.85 -0.86
CA ALA A 111 -5.02 21.64 -2.29
C ALA A 111 -6.34 20.88 -2.59
N GLY A 112 -7.11 20.51 -1.57
CA GLY A 112 -8.42 19.87 -1.70
C GLY A 112 -8.42 18.34 -1.71
N LEU A 113 -7.29 17.67 -1.42
CA LEU A 113 -7.25 16.23 -1.26
C LEU A 113 -7.97 15.81 0.04
N ALA A 114 -8.89 14.86 -0.08
CA ALA A 114 -9.52 14.21 1.07
C ALA A 114 -8.73 12.96 1.46
N PHE A 115 -8.51 12.78 2.77
CA PHE A 115 -7.91 11.57 3.32
C PHE A 115 -8.98 10.74 4.04
N ASP A 116 -8.91 9.42 3.86
CA ASP A 116 -9.81 8.49 4.56
C ASP A 116 -9.46 8.35 6.05
N THR A 117 -8.24 8.71 6.44
CA THR A 117 -7.75 8.62 7.82
C THR A 117 -6.97 9.87 8.21
N THR A 118 -6.69 10.00 9.51
CA THR A 118 -5.66 10.91 10.01
C THR A 118 -4.27 10.29 9.82
N VAL A 119 -3.22 11.07 10.11
CA VAL A 119 -1.86 10.54 10.24
C VAL A 119 -1.84 9.45 11.31
N ILE A 120 -1.21 8.32 10.99
CA ILE A 120 -1.03 7.17 11.88
C ILE A 120 0.46 7.11 12.23
N GLU A 121 0.79 7.13 13.52
CA GLU A 121 2.16 7.02 14.00
C GLU A 121 2.56 5.55 14.25
N GLY A 122 3.81 5.20 13.95
CA GLY A 122 4.37 3.89 14.29
C GLY A 122 3.95 2.73 13.38
N SER A 123 3.54 3.02 12.14
CA SER A 123 3.22 2.03 11.10
C SER A 123 4.45 1.35 10.52
#